data_AF-A0A365NAE7-F1
#
_entry.id   AF-A0A365NAE7-F1
#
_cell.length_a   1.000
_cell.length_b   1.000
_cell.length_c   1.000
_cell.angle_alpha   90.00
_cell.angle_beta   90.00
_cell.angle_gamma   90.00
#
_symmetry.space_group_name_H-M   'P 1'
#
loop_
_entity.id
_entity.type
_entity.pdbx_description
1 polymer ?
#
loop_
_entity_poly.entity_id
_entity_poly.type
_entity_poly.pdbx_seq_one_letter_code
_entity_poly.pdbx_strand_id
1 'polypeptide(L)'
;MRWYEISRALEKGIELEWEDVYDFVNPFGDKRGRAFNSLWTFDLDKDVLFLTKHDWLCFVPLCLARERILTLDDFEILKSPTETITKEEALPGPYWDLQPKVDHRKKAFLGRILRDFGHTWRHVLRAEMNNITFTKLVYAIIWILNLDFTILERTGFEHVGGRGGPYVGVADLPPWDAPGETIVRVGTCWIFLARDIPKGIKMIREHVETRTTMTGTATYAILTLRQIACCKVYDGELVYTRPEPLFNDTPPSDSAIDLLLWASDLHQAEPRPCRLNHLPIEIQNRILRQASISSVAAAKLGIELALGSPFSWAEQGRKMKLAEVLRHRTEASPVESQFFFDGLMSGLSYKCEAMPNGFKVDMSSLPAPPHRNGAVLLS
;
A
#
# COMPACT_ATOMS: atom_id res chain seq x y z
N MET A 1 -20.56 -10.86 -28.63
CA MET A 1 -19.43 -10.18 -29.30
C MET A 1 -18.25 -10.29 -28.35
N ARG A 2 -17.12 -10.87 -28.76
CA ARG A 2 -16.01 -11.11 -27.81
C ARG A 2 -15.37 -9.76 -27.48
N TRP A 3 -15.16 -9.43 -26.21
CA TRP A 3 -14.53 -8.17 -25.76
C TRP A 3 -13.27 -7.77 -26.55
N TYR A 4 -12.50 -8.78 -26.98
CA TYR A 4 -11.33 -8.65 -27.85
C TYR A 4 -11.60 -7.96 -29.21
N GLU A 5 -12.77 -8.18 -29.81
CA GLU A 5 -13.16 -7.58 -31.09
C GLU A 5 -13.53 -6.10 -30.95
N ILE A 6 -14.10 -5.72 -29.80
CA ILE A 6 -14.47 -4.33 -29.50
C ILE A 6 -13.22 -3.50 -29.19
N SER A 7 -12.28 -4.02 -28.40
CA SER A 7 -11.02 -3.34 -28.10
C SER A 7 -10.23 -3.02 -29.37
N ARG A 8 -10.01 -4.03 -30.23
CA ARG A 8 -9.32 -3.84 -31.53
C ARG A 8 -10.03 -2.87 -32.48
N ALA A 9 -11.36 -2.77 -32.42
CA ALA A 9 -12.10 -1.83 -33.23
C ALA A 9 -11.91 -0.38 -32.74
N LEU A 10 -11.77 -0.16 -31.43
CA LEU A 10 -11.49 1.14 -30.82
C LEU A 10 -10.04 1.60 -31.04
N GLU A 11 -9.07 0.68 -30.96
CA GLU A 11 -7.66 0.97 -31.27
C GLU A 11 -7.47 1.43 -32.72
N LYS A 12 -8.33 0.94 -33.63
CA LYS A 12 -8.23 1.22 -35.06
C LYS A 12 -8.60 2.67 -35.38
N GLY A 13 -7.58 3.50 -35.54
CA GLY A 13 -7.71 4.91 -35.93
C GLY A 13 -7.40 5.91 -34.83
N ILE A 14 -6.94 5.45 -33.66
CA ILE A 14 -6.51 6.29 -32.54
C ILE A 14 -5.02 6.03 -32.28
N GLU A 15 -4.19 7.01 -32.62
CA GLU A 15 -2.74 7.00 -32.34
C GLU A 15 -2.47 7.43 -30.89
N LEU A 16 -2.74 6.51 -29.95
CA LEU A 16 -2.40 6.65 -28.54
C LEU A 16 -1.65 5.42 -28.05
N GLU A 17 -0.98 5.53 -26.91
CA GLU A 17 -0.48 4.36 -26.18
C GLU A 17 -1.67 3.64 -25.56
N TRP A 18 -1.87 2.39 -25.96
CA TRP A 18 -2.92 1.51 -25.46
C TRP A 18 -2.32 0.53 -24.47
N GLU A 19 -2.97 0.39 -23.32
CA GLU A 19 -2.60 -0.57 -22.30
C GLU A 19 -3.85 -1.30 -21.83
N ASP A 20 -3.80 -2.63 -21.87
CA ASP A 20 -4.83 -3.49 -21.30
C ASP A 20 -4.68 -3.51 -19.78
N VAL A 21 -5.46 -2.68 -19.10
CA VAL A 21 -5.52 -2.64 -17.63
C VAL A 21 -6.73 -3.39 -17.12
N TYR A 22 -6.59 -4.03 -15.95
CA TYR A 22 -7.69 -4.78 -15.36
C TYR A 22 -8.61 -3.91 -14.50
N ASP A 23 -8.21 -2.69 -14.13
CA ASP A 23 -9.01 -1.81 -13.26
C ASP A 23 -8.77 -0.33 -13.54
N PHE A 24 -9.59 0.52 -12.94
CA PHE A 24 -9.46 1.97 -13.05
C PHE A 24 -8.69 2.56 -11.86
N VAL A 25 -8.01 3.68 -12.10
CA VAL A 25 -7.32 4.47 -11.08
C VAL A 25 -7.96 5.85 -10.93
N ASN A 26 -7.75 6.48 -9.78
CA ASN A 26 -8.08 7.90 -9.62
C ASN A 26 -6.79 8.74 -9.54
N PRO A 27 -6.44 9.50 -10.59
CA PRO A 27 -5.25 10.33 -10.57
C PRO A 27 -5.38 11.55 -9.66
N PHE A 28 -6.60 11.97 -9.32
CA PHE A 28 -6.85 13.19 -8.57
C PHE A 28 -6.65 13.01 -7.06
N GLY A 29 -6.30 14.09 -6.36
CA GLY A 29 -5.93 14.06 -4.94
C GLY A 29 -4.55 13.45 -4.64
N ASP A 30 -3.83 12.98 -5.66
CA ASP A 30 -2.44 12.50 -5.55
C ASP A 30 -1.48 13.49 -6.20
N LYS A 31 -0.38 13.86 -5.52
CA LYS A 31 0.66 14.73 -6.11
C LYS A 31 1.26 14.18 -7.41
N ARG A 32 1.28 12.85 -7.58
CA ARG A 32 1.73 12.18 -8.80
C ARG A 32 0.79 12.44 -9.98
N GLY A 33 -0.49 12.65 -9.70
CA GLY A 33 -1.50 12.95 -10.72
C GLY A 33 -1.58 14.40 -11.16
N ARG A 34 -0.68 15.28 -10.68
CA ARG A 34 -0.65 16.70 -11.11
C ARG A 34 -0.42 16.89 -12.62
N ALA A 35 0.06 15.87 -13.32
CA ALA A 35 0.20 15.89 -14.77
C ALA A 35 -1.14 15.70 -15.51
N PHE A 36 -2.20 15.25 -14.81
CA PHE A 36 -3.50 14.96 -15.39
C PHE A 36 -4.45 16.13 -15.19
N ASN A 37 -5.06 16.61 -16.27
CA ASN A 37 -6.07 17.67 -16.23
C ASN A 37 -7.50 17.14 -16.17
N SER A 38 -7.74 15.96 -16.75
CA SER A 38 -9.05 15.31 -16.86
C SER A 38 -8.88 13.81 -17.11
N LEU A 39 -9.79 13.00 -16.59
CA LEU A 39 -9.94 11.58 -16.89
C LEU A 39 -11.30 11.39 -17.59
N TRP A 40 -11.28 10.73 -18.75
CA TRP A 40 -12.46 10.40 -19.53
C TRP A 40 -12.67 8.89 -19.49
N THR A 41 -13.84 8.44 -19.02
CA THR A 41 -14.14 7.01 -18.87
C THR A 41 -15.38 6.66 -19.68
N PHE A 42 -15.22 5.79 -20.67
CA PHE A 42 -16.32 5.26 -21.47
C PHE A 42 -16.84 3.96 -20.81
N ASP A 43 -17.97 4.05 -20.10
CA ASP A 43 -18.66 2.89 -19.51
C ASP A 43 -19.69 2.37 -20.52
N LEU A 44 -19.28 1.38 -21.31
CA LEU A 44 -20.11 0.80 -22.36
C LEU A 44 -21.25 -0.06 -21.81
N ASP A 45 -21.10 -0.63 -20.61
CA ASP A 45 -22.14 -1.45 -19.99
C ASP A 45 -23.30 -0.59 -19.50
N LYS A 46 -22.99 0.60 -18.96
CA LYS A 46 -24.00 1.58 -18.53
C LYS A 46 -24.42 2.56 -19.62
N ASP A 47 -23.78 2.52 -20.79
CA ASP A 47 -23.95 3.45 -21.90
C ASP A 47 -23.70 4.93 -21.50
N VAL A 48 -22.64 5.19 -20.73
CA VAL A 48 -22.32 6.53 -20.16
C VAL A 48 -20.85 6.91 -20.37
N LEU A 49 -20.60 8.18 -20.65
CA LEU A 49 -19.27 8.81 -20.64
C LEU A 49 -19.12 9.64 -19.36
N PHE A 50 -18.12 9.32 -18.55
CA PHE A 50 -17.73 10.11 -17.39
C PHE A 50 -16.57 11.05 -17.71
N LEU A 51 -16.68 12.28 -17.23
CA LEU A 51 -15.61 13.26 -17.17
C LEU A 51 -15.27 13.54 -15.70
N THR A 52 -14.11 13.07 -15.27
CA THR A 52 -13.59 13.37 -13.93
C THR A 52 -12.52 14.44 -14.06
N LYS A 53 -12.62 15.51 -13.26
CA LYS A 53 -11.50 16.43 -13.01
C LYS A 53 -11.28 16.53 -11.49
N HIS A 54 -10.35 17.40 -11.09
CA HIS A 54 -9.95 17.54 -9.69
C HIS A 54 -11.13 17.77 -8.72
N ASP A 55 -12.14 18.56 -9.13
CA ASP A 55 -13.21 19.03 -8.21
C ASP A 55 -14.62 18.57 -8.58
N TRP A 56 -14.79 17.86 -9.70
CA TRP A 56 -16.11 17.45 -10.18
C TRP A 56 -16.04 16.13 -10.96
N LEU A 57 -17.10 15.35 -10.81
CA LEU A 57 -17.40 14.18 -11.62
C LEU A 57 -18.69 14.50 -12.39
N CYS A 58 -18.57 14.56 -13.70
CA CYS A 58 -19.72 14.76 -14.58
C CYS A 58 -19.92 13.52 -15.47
N PHE A 59 -21.13 13.36 -15.99
CA PHE A 59 -21.45 12.26 -16.88
C PHE A 59 -22.41 12.71 -17.99
N VAL A 60 -22.41 11.97 -19.09
CA VAL A 60 -23.35 12.16 -20.20
C VAL A 60 -23.69 10.79 -20.81
N PRO A 61 -24.95 10.51 -21.17
CA PRO A 61 -25.30 9.30 -21.90
C PRO A 61 -24.57 9.20 -23.24
N LEU A 62 -23.98 8.05 -23.55
CA LEU A 62 -23.29 7.80 -24.81
C LEU A 62 -24.24 7.82 -26.01
N CYS A 63 -25.54 7.60 -25.82
CA CYS A 63 -26.54 7.77 -26.88
C CYS A 63 -26.50 9.18 -27.50
N LEU A 64 -26.27 10.23 -26.70
CA LEU A 64 -26.15 11.60 -27.21
C LEU A 64 -24.92 11.77 -28.10
N ALA A 65 -23.81 11.10 -27.78
CA ALA A 65 -22.59 11.13 -28.58
C ALA A 65 -22.76 10.44 -29.96
N ARG A 66 -23.70 9.50 -30.06
CA ARG A 66 -24.02 8.82 -31.34
C ARG A 66 -24.86 9.70 -32.26
N GLU A 67 -25.63 10.62 -31.67
CA GLU A 67 -26.53 11.52 -32.42
C GLU A 67 -25.83 12.81 -32.84
N ARG A 68 -24.91 13.33 -32.02
CA ARG A 68 -24.21 14.59 -32.28
C ARG A 68 -22.88 14.70 -31.54
N ILE A 69 -22.09 15.70 -31.92
CA ILE A 69 -20.89 16.10 -31.17
C ILE A 69 -21.32 16.63 -29.79
N LEU A 70 -20.66 16.12 -28.75
CA LEU A 70 -20.87 16.55 -27.37
C LEU A 70 -20.10 17.84 -27.05
N THR A 71 -20.69 18.71 -26.26
CA THR A 71 -20.06 19.87 -25.62
C THR A 71 -19.99 19.66 -24.11
N LEU A 72 -19.24 20.51 -23.40
CA LEU A 72 -19.15 20.43 -21.94
C LEU A 72 -20.50 20.73 -21.23
N ASP A 73 -21.42 21.43 -21.90
CA ASP A 73 -22.75 21.77 -21.35
C ASP A 73 -23.70 20.55 -21.32
N ASP A 74 -23.37 19.50 -22.08
CA ASP A 74 -24.14 18.25 -22.11
C ASP A 74 -23.90 17.37 -20.87
N PHE A 75 -22.89 17.70 -20.08
CA PHE A 75 -22.48 16.91 -18.93
C PHE A 75 -23.24 17.32 -17.68
N GLU A 76 -23.92 16.37 -17.08
CA GLU A 76 -24.56 16.52 -15.78
C GLU A 76 -23.58 16.21 -14.65
N ILE A 77 -23.61 17.00 -13.57
CA ILE A 77 -22.75 16.78 -12.40
C ILE A 77 -23.33 15.63 -11.57
N LEU A 78 -22.58 14.53 -11.43
CA LEU A 78 -22.98 13.36 -10.66
C LEU A 78 -22.76 13.56 -9.15
N LYS A 79 -21.67 14.22 -8.76
CA LYS A 79 -21.30 14.49 -7.36
C LYS A 79 -20.51 15.80 -7.22
N SER A 80 -20.91 16.63 -6.25
CA SER A 80 -20.02 17.66 -5.67
C SER A 80 -19.15 17.01 -4.57
N PRO A 81 -17.92 17.52 -4.28
CA PRO A 81 -16.96 16.88 -3.37
C PRO A 81 -17.46 16.56 -1.94
N THR A 82 -18.62 17.10 -1.55
CA THR A 82 -19.10 17.07 -0.16
C THR A 82 -20.00 15.87 0.16
N GLU A 83 -20.53 15.14 -0.83
CA GLU A 83 -21.58 14.15 -0.58
C GLU A 83 -21.12 12.69 -0.40
N THR A 84 -19.82 12.39 -0.57
CA THR A 84 -19.30 11.03 -0.37
C THR A 84 -18.90 10.76 1.08
N ILE A 85 -19.78 11.08 2.02
CA ILE A 85 -19.87 10.30 3.24
C ILE A 85 -21.12 9.47 3.05
N THR A 86 -20.97 8.31 2.39
CA THR A 86 -21.90 7.22 2.66
C THR A 86 -21.91 7.11 4.17
N LYS A 87 -23.01 7.55 4.81
CA LYS A 87 -23.27 7.23 6.20
C LYS A 87 -23.27 5.70 6.21
N GLU A 88 -22.12 5.09 6.49
CA GLU A 88 -22.06 3.71 6.89
C GLU A 88 -23.07 3.61 8.01
N GLU A 89 -24.13 2.85 7.77
CA GLU A 89 -25.14 2.57 8.77
C GLU A 89 -24.39 2.04 9.97
N ALA A 90 -24.34 2.86 11.03
CA ALA A 90 -23.65 2.49 12.25
C ALA A 90 -24.33 1.22 12.75
N LEU A 91 -23.62 0.09 12.66
CA LEU A 91 -24.13 -1.20 13.08
C LEU A 91 -24.64 -1.08 14.52
N PRO A 92 -25.88 -1.49 14.83
CA PRO A 92 -26.43 -1.32 16.16
C PRO A 92 -25.56 -2.03 17.21
N GLY A 93 -25.27 -1.32 18.31
CA GLY A 93 -24.45 -1.80 19.44
C GLY A 93 -25.29 -2.39 20.57
N PRO A 94 -24.68 -3.16 21.50
CA PRO A 94 -23.31 -2.94 22.01
C PRO A 94 -22.19 -3.67 21.25
N TYR A 95 -21.02 -3.02 21.15
CA TYR A 95 -19.81 -3.59 20.55
C TYR A 95 -18.95 -4.32 21.58
N TRP A 96 -18.13 -5.25 21.10
CA TRP A 96 -17.05 -5.84 21.90
C TRP A 96 -15.96 -4.79 22.16
N ASP A 97 -15.78 -4.42 23.43
CA ASP A 97 -14.63 -3.65 23.89
C ASP A 97 -13.39 -4.55 23.94
N LEU A 98 -12.68 -4.63 22.82
CA LEU A 98 -11.42 -5.34 22.70
C LEU A 98 -10.26 -4.38 23.00
N GLN A 99 -9.44 -4.76 23.97
CA GLN A 99 -8.19 -4.07 24.31
C GLN A 99 -7.00 -4.89 23.77
N PRO A 100 -6.59 -4.68 22.51
CA PRO A 100 -5.55 -5.50 21.88
C PRO A 100 -4.20 -5.29 22.56
N LYS A 101 -3.58 -6.39 22.99
CA LYS A 101 -2.18 -6.40 23.42
C LYS A 101 -1.32 -6.73 22.22
N VAL A 102 -0.58 -5.74 21.73
CA VAL A 102 0.25 -5.87 20.53
C VAL A 102 1.72 -5.78 20.90
N ASP A 103 2.55 -6.64 20.29
CA ASP A 103 4.01 -6.58 20.47
C ASP A 103 4.55 -5.22 19.97
N HIS A 104 5.32 -4.53 20.83
CA HIS A 104 5.81 -3.18 20.53
C HIS A 104 6.77 -3.16 19.34
N ARG A 105 7.55 -4.22 19.09
CA ARG A 105 8.44 -4.35 17.92
C ARG A 105 7.61 -4.46 16.64
N LYS A 106 6.58 -5.32 16.65
CA LYS A 106 5.63 -5.46 15.54
C LYS A 106 4.93 -4.13 15.25
N LYS A 107 4.37 -3.48 16.28
CA LYS A 107 3.68 -2.20 16.13
C LYS A 107 4.58 -1.10 15.56
N ALA A 108 5.81 -0.98 16.05
CA ALA A 108 6.76 0.02 15.57
C ALA A 108 7.14 -0.18 14.09
N PHE A 109 7.35 -1.43 13.67
CA PHE A 109 7.78 -1.75 12.31
C PHE A 109 6.60 -1.87 11.34
N LEU A 110 5.72 -2.86 11.55
CA LEU A 110 4.60 -3.17 10.67
C LEU A 110 3.58 -2.03 10.62
N GLY A 111 3.33 -1.38 11.76
CA GLY A 111 2.43 -0.23 11.80
C GLY A 111 2.90 0.92 10.90
N ARG A 112 4.22 1.14 10.77
CA ARG A 112 4.76 2.14 9.82
C ARG A 112 4.59 1.67 8.38
N ILE A 113 4.93 0.41 8.09
CA ILE A 113 4.82 -0.20 6.77
C ILE A 113 3.38 -0.14 6.25
N LEU A 114 2.38 -0.48 7.07
CA LEU A 114 0.96 -0.41 6.71
C LEU A 114 0.52 1.01 6.34
N ARG A 115 0.95 2.03 7.09
CA ARG A 115 0.65 3.44 6.77
C ARG A 115 1.31 3.87 5.46
N ASP A 116 2.59 3.53 5.29
CA ASP A 116 3.32 3.87 4.07
C ASP A 116 2.78 3.08 2.86
N PHE A 117 2.26 1.86 3.04
CA PHE A 117 1.56 1.09 2.00
C PHE A 117 0.28 1.78 1.54
N GLY A 118 -0.58 2.16 2.49
CA GLY A 118 -1.79 2.93 2.19
C GLY A 118 -1.48 4.25 1.47
N HIS A 119 -0.41 4.94 1.89
CA HIS A 119 0.06 6.14 1.21
C HIS A 119 0.52 5.82 -0.22
N THR A 120 1.40 4.84 -0.43
CA THR A 120 1.94 4.49 -1.75
C THR A 120 0.84 4.12 -2.75
N TRP A 121 -0.19 3.40 -2.33
CA TRP A 121 -1.28 2.90 -3.19
C TRP A 121 -2.57 3.73 -3.12
N ARG A 122 -2.53 4.92 -2.52
CA ARG A 122 -3.70 5.80 -2.31
C ARG A 122 -4.53 6.12 -3.56
N HIS A 123 -3.91 6.18 -4.75
CA HIS A 123 -4.60 6.47 -6.01
C HIS A 123 -5.55 5.32 -6.44
N VAL A 124 -5.21 4.08 -6.07
CA VAL A 124 -6.09 2.91 -6.25
C VAL A 124 -7.10 2.82 -5.11
N LEU A 125 -6.64 3.01 -3.86
CA LEU A 125 -7.50 2.88 -2.66
C LEU A 125 -8.64 3.90 -2.60
N ARG A 126 -8.50 5.03 -3.30
CA ARG A 126 -9.56 6.06 -3.43
C ARG A 126 -10.58 5.77 -4.52
N ALA A 127 -10.26 4.91 -5.48
CA ALA A 127 -11.15 4.57 -6.57
C ALA A 127 -12.13 3.46 -6.17
N GLU A 128 -13.24 3.35 -6.89
CA GLU A 128 -13.96 2.08 -6.96
C GLU A 128 -13.05 1.08 -7.68
N MET A 129 -12.91 -0.11 -7.11
CA MET A 129 -11.98 -1.12 -7.60
C MET A 129 -12.68 -2.45 -7.83
N ASN A 130 -12.28 -3.18 -8.85
CA ASN A 130 -12.76 -4.51 -9.16
C ASN A 130 -12.27 -5.56 -8.15
N ASN A 131 -12.74 -6.81 -8.29
CA ASN A 131 -12.40 -7.87 -7.34
C ASN A 131 -10.92 -8.28 -7.36
N ILE A 132 -10.27 -8.20 -8.52
CA ILE A 132 -8.86 -8.55 -8.69
C ILE A 132 -7.99 -7.58 -7.89
N THR A 133 -8.16 -6.28 -8.09
CA THR A 133 -7.42 -5.23 -7.38
C THR A 133 -7.67 -5.29 -5.87
N PHE A 134 -8.93 -5.45 -5.47
CA PHE A 134 -9.28 -5.62 -4.06
C PHE A 134 -8.50 -6.78 -3.44
N THR A 135 -8.53 -7.95 -4.09
CA THR A 135 -7.85 -9.16 -3.61
C THR A 135 -6.34 -8.93 -3.52
N LYS A 136 -5.72 -8.37 -4.57
CA LYS A 136 -4.28 -8.03 -4.58
C LYS A 136 -3.88 -7.12 -3.42
N LEU A 137 -4.64 -6.06 -3.15
CA LEU A 137 -4.33 -5.13 -2.06
C LEU A 137 -4.56 -5.73 -0.67
N VAL A 138 -5.61 -6.55 -0.50
CA VAL A 138 -5.89 -7.20 0.79
C VAL A 138 -4.83 -8.25 1.12
N TYR A 139 -4.39 -9.04 0.14
CA TYR A 139 -3.30 -9.99 0.34
C TYR A 139 -1.98 -9.31 0.66
N ALA A 140 -1.70 -8.15 0.08
CA ALA A 140 -0.53 -7.36 0.48
C ALA A 140 -0.55 -6.98 1.97
N ILE A 141 -1.72 -6.64 2.54
CA ILE A 141 -1.84 -6.42 3.99
C ILE A 141 -1.53 -7.70 4.75
N ILE A 142 -2.10 -8.83 4.34
CA ILE A 142 -1.86 -10.13 4.99
C ILE A 142 -0.37 -10.51 4.95
N TRP A 143 0.29 -10.31 3.81
CA TRP A 143 1.72 -10.55 3.67
C TRP A 143 2.56 -9.63 4.55
N ILE A 144 2.23 -8.35 4.63
CA ILE A 144 2.87 -7.41 5.57
C ILE A 144 2.72 -7.92 7.01
N LEU A 145 1.51 -8.30 7.42
CA LEU A 145 1.23 -8.77 8.78
C LEU A 145 2.00 -10.06 9.12
N ASN A 146 2.13 -10.95 8.15
CA ASN A 146 2.83 -12.23 8.31
C ASN A 146 4.34 -12.12 8.08
N LEU A 147 4.88 -10.94 7.79
CA LEU A 147 6.28 -10.74 7.36
C LEU A 147 6.65 -11.54 6.10
N ASP A 148 5.64 -11.89 5.30
CA ASP A 148 5.76 -12.66 4.07
C ASP A 148 6.11 -11.75 2.89
N PHE A 149 7.26 -11.11 3.01
CA PHE A 149 7.84 -10.28 1.96
C PHE A 149 9.37 -10.38 2.03
N THR A 150 9.99 -10.20 0.88
CA THR A 150 11.45 -10.18 0.79
C THR A 150 11.96 -8.75 0.77
N ILE A 151 13.07 -8.50 1.45
CA ILE A 151 13.77 -7.21 1.42
C ILE A 151 14.97 -7.37 0.52
N LEU A 152 15.01 -6.60 -0.58
CA LEU A 152 16.18 -6.49 -1.44
C LEU A 152 16.87 -5.16 -1.19
N GLU A 153 18.17 -5.24 -0.88
CA GLU A 153 18.98 -4.07 -0.61
C GLU A 153 19.65 -3.59 -1.88
N ARG A 154 19.34 -2.36 -2.28
CA ARG A 154 20.10 -1.68 -3.32
C ARG A 154 21.31 -1.06 -2.65
N THR A 155 22.49 -1.60 -2.94
CA THR A 155 23.77 -1.18 -2.36
C THR A 155 24.75 -0.64 -3.41
N GLY A 156 24.58 -0.98 -4.69
CA GLY A 156 25.49 -0.63 -5.78
C GLY A 156 25.16 0.66 -6.54
N PHE A 157 26.07 1.04 -7.45
CA PHE A 157 25.81 2.04 -8.49
C PHE A 157 24.74 1.51 -9.44
N GLU A 158 23.71 2.32 -9.67
CA GLU A 158 22.66 1.97 -10.59
C GLU A 158 22.22 3.23 -11.32
N HIS A 159 22.44 3.24 -12.64
CA HIS A 159 21.94 4.29 -13.49
C HIS A 159 20.52 3.92 -13.92
N VAL A 160 19.54 4.61 -13.35
CA VAL A 160 18.15 4.55 -13.81
C VAL A 160 18.12 5.11 -15.23
N GLY A 161 17.92 4.27 -16.25
CA GLY A 161 17.78 4.74 -17.63
C GLY A 161 16.52 5.62 -17.78
N GLY A 162 16.65 6.77 -18.46
CA GLY A 162 15.54 7.70 -18.71
C GLY A 162 15.43 8.88 -17.73
N ARG A 163 14.31 9.63 -17.78
CA ARG A 163 13.95 10.60 -16.73
C ARG A 163 13.42 9.80 -15.55
N GLY A 164 14.16 9.74 -14.44
CA GLY A 164 13.70 9.06 -13.22
C GLY A 164 12.26 9.43 -12.83
N GLY A 165 11.58 8.54 -12.12
CA GLY A 165 10.14 8.66 -11.84
C GLY A 165 9.75 8.10 -10.46
N PRO A 166 8.47 8.19 -10.08
CA PRO A 166 8.00 7.56 -8.85
C PRO A 166 8.17 6.03 -8.91
N TYR A 167 8.36 5.38 -7.76
CA TYR A 167 8.36 3.90 -7.70
C TYR A 167 7.02 3.29 -8.08
N VAL A 168 5.96 4.03 -7.79
CA VAL A 168 4.59 3.70 -8.18
C VAL A 168 4.03 4.96 -8.81
N GLY A 169 3.78 4.92 -10.10
CA GLY A 169 3.06 5.93 -10.85
C GLY A 169 1.64 6.12 -10.34
N VAL A 170 0.93 7.08 -10.92
CA VAL A 170 -0.48 7.31 -10.57
C VAL A 170 -1.44 6.45 -11.40
N ALA A 171 -0.93 5.87 -12.49
CA ALA A 171 -1.64 4.95 -13.38
C ALA A 171 -1.37 3.47 -13.04
N ASP A 172 -0.37 3.21 -12.21
CA ASP A 172 0.09 1.86 -11.91
C ASP A 172 -0.96 1.09 -11.09
N LEU A 173 -1.17 -0.17 -11.44
CA LEU A 173 -1.94 -1.12 -10.63
C LEU A 173 -0.99 -2.10 -9.92
N PRO A 174 -1.43 -2.74 -8.82
CA PRO A 174 -0.62 -3.72 -8.09
C PRO A 174 -0.05 -4.83 -8.98
N PRO A 175 1.27 -4.91 -9.20
CA PRO A 175 1.84 -5.84 -10.18
C PRO A 175 1.81 -7.30 -9.72
N TRP A 176 1.79 -7.55 -8.40
CA TRP A 176 1.79 -8.89 -7.83
C TRP A 176 0.45 -9.60 -8.04
N ASP A 177 0.49 -10.92 -8.17
CA ASP A 177 -0.72 -11.74 -8.16
C ASP A 177 -1.17 -12.04 -6.74
N ALA A 178 -2.40 -12.50 -6.56
CA ALA A 178 -2.92 -12.86 -5.25
C ALA A 178 -3.78 -14.11 -5.32
N PRO A 179 -3.80 -14.92 -4.25
CA PRO A 179 -4.71 -16.06 -4.16
C PRO A 179 -6.18 -15.60 -4.25
N GLY A 180 -7.04 -16.48 -4.76
CA GLY A 180 -8.47 -16.17 -4.99
C GLY A 180 -9.37 -16.34 -3.76
N GLU A 181 -8.82 -16.84 -2.65
CA GLU A 181 -9.56 -17.16 -1.45
C GLU A 181 -9.97 -15.88 -0.70
N THR A 182 -11.24 -15.84 -0.28
CA THR A 182 -11.82 -14.73 0.49
C THR A 182 -11.86 -14.99 1.99
N ILE A 183 -11.40 -16.17 2.42
CA ILE A 183 -11.32 -16.60 3.81
C ILE A 183 -9.90 -17.10 4.04
N VAL A 184 -9.10 -16.32 4.76
CA VAL A 184 -7.68 -16.60 4.99
C VAL A 184 -7.47 -16.91 6.46
N ARG A 185 -6.74 -17.99 6.76
CA ARG A 185 -6.36 -18.32 8.13
C ARG A 185 -5.02 -17.67 8.46
N VAL A 186 -5.00 -16.83 9.48
CA VAL A 186 -3.76 -16.26 10.04
C VAL A 186 -3.63 -16.70 11.50
N GLY A 187 -2.73 -17.64 11.75
CA GLY A 187 -2.65 -18.36 13.03
C GLY A 187 -3.97 -19.09 13.32
N THR A 188 -4.67 -18.62 14.36
CA THR A 188 -5.99 -19.13 14.77
C THR A 188 -7.15 -18.20 14.40
N CYS A 189 -6.85 -16.99 13.91
CA CYS A 189 -7.84 -16.05 13.45
C CYS A 189 -8.20 -16.35 11.99
N TRP A 190 -9.50 -16.28 11.68
CA TRP A 190 -9.98 -16.31 10.30
C TRP A 190 -10.25 -14.88 9.83
N ILE A 191 -9.49 -14.43 8.83
CA ILE A 191 -9.66 -13.13 8.20
C ILE A 191 -10.57 -13.28 6.98
N PHE A 192 -11.71 -12.62 7.02
CA PHE A 192 -12.71 -12.55 5.97
C PHE A 192 -12.49 -11.31 5.12
N LEU A 193 -12.22 -11.51 3.84
CA LEU A 193 -12.00 -10.46 2.86
C LEU A 193 -13.36 -10.09 2.26
N ALA A 194 -13.89 -8.93 2.63
CA ALA A 194 -15.22 -8.48 2.23
C ALA A 194 -15.19 -7.02 1.77
N ARG A 195 -16.13 -6.59 0.93
CA ARG A 195 -16.20 -5.20 0.48
C ARG A 195 -16.72 -4.24 1.54
N ASP A 196 -17.48 -4.77 2.49
CA ASP A 196 -18.16 -4.05 3.54
C ASP A 196 -18.35 -4.97 4.75
N ILE A 197 -18.56 -4.36 5.92
CA ILE A 197 -18.69 -5.10 7.18
C ILE A 197 -19.94 -6.01 7.19
N PRO A 198 -21.15 -5.57 6.74
CA PRO A 198 -22.33 -6.44 6.68
C PRO A 198 -22.11 -7.74 5.89
N LYS A 199 -21.45 -7.66 4.72
CA LYS A 199 -21.08 -8.84 3.92
C LYS A 199 -20.13 -9.75 4.68
N GLY A 200 -19.12 -9.19 5.36
CA GLY A 200 -18.21 -9.96 6.21
C GLY A 200 -18.92 -10.69 7.34
N ILE A 201 -19.87 -10.04 8.02
CA ILE A 201 -20.71 -10.66 9.06
C ILE A 201 -21.49 -11.85 8.51
N LYS A 202 -22.12 -11.68 7.34
CA LYS A 202 -22.86 -12.75 6.67
C LYS A 202 -21.94 -13.95 6.37
N MET A 203 -20.76 -13.70 5.81
CA MET A 203 -19.79 -14.76 5.51
C MET A 203 -19.31 -15.50 6.77
N ILE A 204 -19.12 -14.80 7.90
CA ILE A 204 -18.75 -15.43 9.17
C ILE A 204 -19.87 -16.35 9.66
N ARG A 205 -21.14 -15.91 9.61
CA ARG A 205 -22.28 -16.74 10.03
C ARG A 205 -22.37 -18.03 9.21
N GLU A 206 -22.28 -17.93 7.89
CA GLU A 206 -22.25 -19.08 6.98
C GLU A 206 -21.08 -20.04 7.30
N HIS A 207 -19.91 -19.49 7.61
CA HIS A 207 -18.74 -20.29 7.98
C HIS A 207 -18.87 -20.98 9.35
N VAL A 208 -19.57 -20.37 10.31
CA VAL A 208 -19.86 -20.97 11.62
C VAL A 208 -20.86 -22.12 11.47
N GLU A 209 -21.93 -21.92 10.70
CA GLU A 209 -22.98 -22.92 10.45
C GLU A 209 -22.42 -24.18 9.77
N THR A 210 -21.50 -24.01 8.83
CA THR A 210 -20.84 -25.13 8.13
C THR A 210 -19.86 -25.91 8.99
N ARG A 211 -19.41 -25.35 10.13
CA ARG A 211 -18.43 -25.95 11.04
C ARG A 211 -19.02 -26.28 12.41
N THR A 212 -20.15 -26.98 12.43
CA THR A 212 -20.93 -27.50 13.58
C THR A 212 -20.15 -28.20 14.72
N THR A 213 -18.83 -28.32 14.65
CA THR A 213 -17.94 -28.97 15.63
C THR A 213 -16.92 -28.04 16.30
N MET A 214 -17.00 -26.71 16.14
CA MET A 214 -16.10 -25.80 16.88
C MET A 214 -16.50 -25.72 18.37
N THR A 215 -15.96 -26.61 19.19
CA THR A 215 -16.00 -26.50 20.65
C THR A 215 -14.98 -25.44 21.09
N GLY A 216 -15.42 -24.20 21.30
CA GLY A 216 -14.61 -23.11 21.84
C GLY A 216 -14.90 -21.73 21.22
N THR A 217 -14.29 -20.69 21.78
CA THR A 217 -14.38 -19.31 21.24
C THR A 217 -13.58 -19.22 19.95
N ALA A 218 -14.25 -18.94 18.83
CA ALA A 218 -13.58 -18.68 17.56
C ALA A 218 -13.44 -17.17 17.31
N THR A 219 -12.26 -16.74 16.89
CA THR A 219 -11.97 -15.34 16.58
C THR A 219 -11.86 -15.14 15.07
N TYR A 220 -12.43 -14.04 14.62
CA TYR A 220 -12.52 -13.64 13.23
C TYR A 220 -12.07 -12.18 13.08
N ALA A 221 -11.68 -11.80 11.87
CA ALA A 221 -11.53 -10.41 11.48
C ALA A 221 -12.19 -10.19 10.13
N ILE A 222 -12.84 -9.06 9.95
CA ILE A 222 -13.38 -8.62 8.65
C ILE A 222 -12.46 -7.51 8.15
N LEU A 223 -11.91 -7.68 6.95
CA LEU A 223 -10.99 -6.73 6.33
C LEU A 223 -11.57 -6.24 5.00
N THR A 224 -11.81 -4.93 4.90
CA THR A 224 -12.47 -4.30 3.74
C THR A 224 -11.59 -3.34 2.94
N LEU A 225 -10.29 -3.28 3.23
CA LEU A 225 -9.36 -2.19 2.87
C LEU A 225 -9.70 -0.85 3.52
N ARG A 226 -10.98 -0.46 3.55
CA ARG A 226 -11.44 0.79 4.18
C ARG A 226 -11.59 0.67 5.68
N GLN A 227 -11.87 -0.53 6.18
CA GLN A 227 -12.11 -0.79 7.58
C GLN A 227 -11.59 -2.16 8.02
N ILE A 228 -11.43 -2.29 9.33
CA ILE A 228 -11.29 -3.57 10.03
C ILE A 228 -12.24 -3.66 11.21
N ALA A 229 -12.85 -4.83 11.39
CA ALA A 229 -13.54 -5.19 12.62
C ALA A 229 -13.09 -6.57 13.08
N CYS A 230 -12.80 -6.74 14.36
CA CYS A 230 -12.56 -8.06 14.95
C CYS A 230 -13.87 -8.62 15.49
N CYS A 231 -14.07 -9.92 15.37
CA CYS A 231 -15.26 -10.59 15.87
C CYS A 231 -14.89 -11.81 16.69
N LYS A 232 -15.76 -12.18 17.61
CA LYS A 232 -15.70 -13.45 18.32
C LYS A 232 -17.06 -14.11 18.26
N VAL A 233 -17.06 -15.42 18.10
CA VAL A 233 -18.25 -16.24 18.25
C VAL A 233 -18.14 -16.94 19.59
N TYR A 234 -19.12 -16.68 20.45
CA TYR A 234 -19.20 -17.28 21.78
C TYR A 234 -20.63 -17.78 21.97
N ASP A 235 -20.78 -19.07 22.25
CA ASP A 235 -22.09 -19.71 22.46
C ASP A 235 -23.08 -19.49 21.30
N GLY A 236 -22.59 -19.54 20.06
CA GLY A 236 -23.38 -19.30 18.86
C GLY A 236 -23.64 -17.83 18.53
N GLU A 237 -23.40 -16.90 19.46
CA GLU A 237 -23.59 -15.47 19.25
C GLU A 237 -22.32 -14.80 18.69
N LEU A 238 -22.49 -14.02 17.63
CA LEU A 238 -21.43 -13.25 16.99
C LEU A 238 -21.37 -11.84 17.56
N VAL A 239 -20.29 -11.51 18.26
CA VAL A 239 -20.01 -10.17 18.77
C VAL A 239 -18.82 -9.57 18.03
N TYR A 240 -18.89 -8.28 17.69
CA TYR A 240 -17.84 -7.59 16.92
C TYR A 240 -17.43 -6.28 17.58
N THR A 241 -16.18 -5.87 17.35
CA THR A 241 -15.67 -4.55 17.73
C THR A 241 -16.33 -3.47 16.87
N ARG A 242 -16.21 -2.21 17.28
CA ARG A 242 -16.51 -1.10 16.38
C ARG A 242 -15.61 -1.21 15.14
N PRO A 243 -16.14 -1.04 13.90
CA PRO A 243 -15.31 -0.94 12.72
C PRO A 243 -14.38 0.26 12.81
N GLU A 244 -13.08 0.02 12.62
CA GLU A 244 -12.05 1.05 12.67
C GLU A 244 -11.58 1.40 11.24
N PRO A 245 -11.38 2.69 10.92
CA PRO A 245 -10.97 3.12 9.59
C PRO A 245 -9.52 2.74 9.29
N LEU A 246 -9.31 2.07 8.16
CA LEU A 246 -8.02 1.59 7.68
C LEU A 246 -7.48 2.48 6.54
N PHE A 247 -7.84 2.22 5.28
CA PHE A 247 -7.42 3.04 4.15
C PHE A 247 -8.58 3.87 3.63
N ASN A 248 -8.61 5.14 4.03
CA ASN A 248 -9.52 6.16 3.53
C ASN A 248 -8.70 7.38 3.06
N ASP A 249 -9.33 8.54 2.92
CA ASP A 249 -8.61 9.79 2.60
C ASP A 249 -7.65 10.23 3.72
N THR A 250 -7.83 9.70 4.92
CA THR A 250 -6.92 9.85 6.05
C THR A 250 -6.06 8.60 6.24
N PRO A 251 -4.85 8.74 6.80
CA PRO A 251 -4.02 7.59 7.19
C PRO A 251 -4.77 6.63 8.14
N PRO A 252 -4.39 5.34 8.15
CA PRO A 252 -4.91 4.36 9.10
C PRO A 252 -4.87 4.84 10.55
N SER A 253 -5.96 4.61 11.30
CA SER A 253 -5.99 4.87 12.73
C SER A 253 -5.06 3.90 13.47
N ASP A 254 -4.52 4.35 14.61
CA ASP A 254 -3.71 3.48 15.47
C ASP A 254 -4.52 2.26 15.95
N SER A 255 -5.82 2.45 16.22
CA SER A 255 -6.75 1.37 16.57
C SER A 255 -6.89 0.35 15.45
N ALA A 256 -7.03 0.76 14.18
CA ALA A 256 -7.12 -0.14 13.04
C ALA A 256 -5.84 -0.98 12.90
N ILE A 257 -4.67 -0.35 13.07
CA ILE A 257 -3.38 -1.05 13.06
C ILE A 257 -3.29 -2.04 14.22
N ASP A 258 -3.71 -1.65 15.42
CA ASP A 258 -3.68 -2.54 16.58
C ASP A 258 -4.61 -3.74 16.40
N LEU A 259 -5.79 -3.56 15.81
CA LEU A 259 -6.70 -4.66 15.46
C LEU A 259 -6.11 -5.59 14.40
N LEU A 260 -5.46 -5.06 13.35
CA LEU A 260 -4.80 -5.87 12.33
C LEU A 260 -3.67 -6.73 12.93
N LEU A 261 -2.82 -6.11 13.75
CA LEU A 261 -1.70 -6.81 14.37
C LEU A 261 -2.19 -7.85 15.38
N TRP A 262 -3.18 -7.50 16.20
CA TRP A 262 -3.81 -8.44 17.12
C TRP A 262 -4.46 -9.63 16.40
N ALA A 263 -5.14 -9.40 15.28
CA ALA A 263 -5.74 -10.46 14.48
C ALA A 263 -4.68 -11.42 13.89
N SER A 264 -3.50 -10.91 13.52
CA SER A 264 -2.39 -11.73 13.04
C SER A 264 -1.66 -12.47 14.17
N ASP A 265 -1.56 -11.85 15.34
CA ASP A 265 -0.80 -12.35 16.49
C ASP A 265 -1.51 -13.45 17.27
N LEU A 266 -2.83 -13.64 17.05
CA LEU A 266 -3.71 -14.32 18.00
C LEU A 266 -3.19 -15.64 18.55
N HIS A 267 -2.41 -16.42 17.78
CA HIS A 267 -1.61 -17.54 18.27
C HIS A 267 -0.47 -17.88 17.30
N GLN A 268 0.25 -16.88 16.77
CA GLN A 268 1.58 -17.22 16.22
C GLN A 268 2.37 -17.83 17.39
N ALA A 269 2.81 -19.08 17.24
CA ALA A 269 3.61 -19.72 18.29
C ALA A 269 4.78 -18.78 18.60
N GLU A 270 4.86 -18.27 19.83
CA GLU A 270 5.96 -17.40 20.21
C GLU A 270 7.26 -18.10 19.79
N PRO A 271 8.17 -17.40 19.09
CA PRO A 271 9.41 -18.01 18.66
C PRO A 271 10.04 -18.67 19.88
N ARG A 272 10.30 -19.99 19.79
CA ARG A 272 10.83 -20.73 20.95
C ARG A 272 12.07 -19.99 21.43
N PRO A 273 12.10 -19.52 22.68
CA PRO A 273 13.18 -18.67 23.15
C PRO A 273 14.50 -19.42 22.96
N CYS A 274 15.37 -18.85 22.14
CA CYS A 274 16.68 -19.39 21.88
C CYS A 274 17.70 -18.77 22.83
N ARG A 275 18.95 -19.23 22.75
CA ARG A 275 20.03 -18.68 23.60
C ARG A 275 20.23 -17.18 23.39
N LEU A 276 19.88 -16.65 22.22
CA LEU A 276 19.99 -15.22 21.92
C LEU A 276 19.01 -14.38 22.75
N ASN A 277 17.83 -14.89 23.08
CA ASN A 277 16.83 -14.16 23.86
C ASN A 277 17.29 -13.90 25.32
N HIS A 278 18.31 -14.63 25.79
CA HIS A 278 18.89 -14.46 27.12
C HIS A 278 20.03 -13.43 27.16
N LEU A 279 20.47 -12.93 26.00
CA LEU A 279 21.49 -11.90 25.93
C LEU A 279 20.90 -10.53 26.25
N PRO A 280 21.68 -9.58 26.79
CA PRO A 280 21.25 -8.19 26.93
C PRO A 280 20.77 -7.62 25.59
N ILE A 281 19.77 -6.75 25.63
CA ILE A 281 19.10 -6.24 24.42
C ILE A 281 20.06 -5.52 23.47
N GLU A 282 21.10 -4.89 24.01
CA GLU A 282 22.17 -4.22 23.27
C GLU A 282 23.00 -5.23 22.45
N ILE A 283 23.24 -6.42 23.02
CA ILE A 283 23.96 -7.50 22.35
C ILE A 283 23.08 -8.11 21.26
N GLN A 284 21.78 -8.34 21.55
CA GLN A 284 20.83 -8.81 20.54
C GLN A 284 20.78 -7.84 19.34
N ASN A 285 20.66 -6.54 19.61
CA ASN A 285 20.66 -5.50 18.57
C ASN A 285 21.96 -5.49 17.74
N ARG A 286 23.12 -5.71 18.35
CA ARG A 286 24.40 -5.82 17.63
C ARG A 286 24.43 -7.05 16.73
N ILE A 287 23.96 -8.19 17.21
CA ILE A 287 23.88 -9.43 16.43
C ILE A 287 22.97 -9.25 15.22
N LEU A 288 21.76 -8.70 15.42
CA LEU A 288 20.81 -8.46 14.33
C LEU A 288 21.40 -7.55 13.24
N ARG A 289 22.10 -6.48 13.63
CA ARG A 289 22.78 -5.57 12.70
C ARG A 289 23.91 -6.24 11.93
N GLN A 290 24.63 -7.18 12.54
CA GLN A 290 25.71 -7.91 11.87
C GLN A 290 25.18 -9.02 10.95
N ALA A 291 24.03 -9.60 11.29
CA ALA A 291 23.38 -10.66 10.52
C ALA A 291 22.58 -10.15 9.32
N SER A 292 22.42 -8.84 9.17
CA SER A 292 21.57 -8.21 8.15
C SER A 292 22.34 -7.16 7.36
N ILE A 293 21.97 -6.98 6.09
CA ILE A 293 22.62 -6.01 5.19
C ILE A 293 22.18 -4.56 5.53
N SER A 294 20.96 -4.38 6.04
CA SER A 294 20.45 -3.06 6.44
C SER A 294 19.76 -3.09 7.81
N SER A 295 19.56 -1.90 8.38
CA SER A 295 18.76 -1.73 9.58
C SER A 295 17.29 -2.14 9.41
N VAL A 296 16.73 -2.07 8.20
CA VAL A 296 15.34 -2.47 7.91
C VAL A 296 15.23 -4.00 7.86
N ALA A 297 16.19 -4.68 7.22
CA ALA A 297 16.29 -6.13 7.25
C ALA A 297 16.53 -6.67 8.67
N ALA A 298 17.38 -5.99 9.45
CA ALA A 298 17.61 -6.32 10.86
C ALA A 298 16.33 -6.21 11.70
N ALA A 299 15.49 -5.21 11.44
CA ALA A 299 14.21 -5.05 12.12
C ALA A 299 13.23 -6.18 11.78
N LYS A 300 13.14 -6.58 10.51
CA LYS A 300 12.35 -7.75 10.09
C LYS A 300 12.78 -9.01 10.84
N LEU A 301 14.09 -9.31 10.80
CA LEU A 301 14.69 -10.47 11.47
C LEU A 301 14.48 -10.44 12.99
N GLY A 302 14.58 -9.27 13.61
CA GLY A 302 14.33 -9.09 15.05
C GLY A 302 12.89 -9.42 15.44
N ILE A 303 11.92 -9.16 14.56
CA ILE A 303 10.53 -9.56 14.81
C ILE A 303 10.36 -11.07 14.65
N GLU A 304 10.89 -11.65 13.57
CA GLU A 304 10.83 -13.10 13.30
C GLU A 304 11.44 -13.94 14.43
N LEU A 305 12.55 -13.46 15.03
CA LEU A 305 13.26 -14.16 16.12
C LEU A 305 12.82 -13.74 17.53
N ALA A 306 11.90 -12.79 17.65
CA ALA A 306 11.57 -12.13 18.91
C ALA A 306 12.79 -11.55 19.67
N LEU A 307 13.69 -10.88 18.94
CA LEU A 307 14.94 -10.31 19.44
C LEU A 307 15.00 -8.79 19.25
N GLY A 308 15.80 -8.15 20.09
CA GLY A 308 16.17 -6.74 19.94
C GLY A 308 15.09 -5.77 20.43
N SER A 309 15.41 -4.48 20.31
CA SER A 309 14.49 -3.40 20.67
C SER A 309 13.53 -3.07 19.53
N PRO A 310 12.37 -2.45 19.80
CA PRO A 310 11.51 -1.90 18.76
C PRO A 310 12.28 -1.00 17.80
N PHE A 311 11.97 -1.12 16.51
CA PHE A 311 12.67 -0.38 15.47
C PHE A 311 12.35 1.11 15.54
N SER A 312 13.39 1.95 15.64
CA SER A 312 13.24 3.39 15.80
C SER A 312 13.00 4.16 14.50
N TRP A 313 13.07 3.48 13.34
CA TRP A 313 13.09 4.12 12.01
C TRP A 313 14.19 5.20 11.90
N ALA A 314 15.31 4.95 12.57
CA ALA A 314 16.48 5.81 12.52
C ALA A 314 17.77 4.99 12.59
N GLU A 315 18.78 5.42 11.85
CA GLU A 315 20.10 4.81 11.82
C GLU A 315 21.17 5.87 12.04
N GLN A 316 22.00 5.69 13.07
CA GLN A 316 23.07 6.63 13.43
C GLN A 316 22.57 8.08 13.57
N GLY A 317 21.39 8.25 14.19
CA GLY A 317 20.76 9.56 14.37
C GLY A 317 20.05 10.12 13.12
N ARG A 318 20.09 9.42 11.98
CA ARG A 318 19.41 9.82 10.74
C ARG A 318 18.07 9.12 10.61
N LYS A 319 17.03 9.87 10.30
CA LYS A 319 15.70 9.31 10.08
C LYS A 319 15.69 8.48 8.80
N MET A 320 15.04 7.32 8.84
CA MET A 320 14.69 6.55 7.65
C MET A 320 13.34 7.02 7.12
N LYS A 321 13.24 7.19 5.80
CA LYS A 321 12.03 7.66 5.13
C LYS A 321 11.69 6.75 3.96
N LEU A 322 10.40 6.72 3.64
CA LEU A 322 9.89 6.16 2.39
C LEU A 322 10.51 6.93 1.21
N ALA A 323 11.22 6.22 0.35
CA ALA A 323 11.70 6.70 -0.93
C ALA A 323 10.58 6.54 -1.95
N GLU A 324 10.00 7.65 -2.39
CA GLU A 324 8.89 7.62 -3.35
C GLU A 324 9.35 7.67 -4.81
N VAL A 325 10.60 8.08 -5.06
CA VAL A 325 11.14 8.35 -6.40
C VAL A 325 12.41 7.55 -6.61
N LEU A 326 12.45 6.86 -7.75
CA LEU A 326 13.59 6.16 -8.27
C LEU A 326 14.63 7.19 -8.75
N ARG A 327 15.85 7.08 -8.24
CA ARG A 327 16.97 7.98 -8.55
C ARG A 327 18.21 7.18 -8.86
N HIS A 328 19.14 7.79 -9.59
CA HIS A 328 20.47 7.22 -9.76
C HIS A 328 21.10 6.95 -8.41
N ARG A 329 21.71 5.77 -8.27
CA ARG A 329 22.48 5.41 -7.10
C ARG A 329 23.96 5.57 -7.38
N THR A 330 24.66 6.10 -6.39
CA THR A 330 26.11 6.16 -6.33
C THR A 330 26.59 5.39 -5.10
N GLU A 331 27.86 5.03 -5.05
CA GLU A 331 28.48 4.40 -3.87
C GLU A 331 28.35 5.26 -2.60
N ALA A 332 28.19 6.59 -2.75
CA ALA A 332 27.98 7.53 -1.65
C ALA A 332 26.50 7.63 -1.19
N SER A 333 25.57 6.96 -1.87
CA SER A 333 24.14 7.01 -1.53
C SER A 333 23.80 5.97 -0.46
N PRO A 334 22.92 6.29 0.52
CA PRO A 334 22.55 5.34 1.56
C PRO A 334 21.89 4.09 0.97
N VAL A 335 22.05 2.95 1.67
CA VAL A 335 21.39 1.70 1.32
C VAL A 335 19.87 1.94 1.24
N GLU A 336 19.26 1.39 0.20
CA GLU A 336 17.82 1.47 0.00
C GLU A 336 17.20 0.08 0.05
N SER A 337 16.33 -0.13 1.03
CA SER A 337 15.68 -1.41 1.32
C SER A 337 14.32 -1.46 0.63
N GLN A 338 14.24 -2.25 -0.43
CA GLN A 338 13.04 -2.41 -1.26
C GLN A 338 12.28 -3.66 -0.85
N PHE A 339 10.95 -3.55 -0.77
CA PHE A 339 10.10 -4.66 -0.35
C PHE A 339 9.46 -5.28 -1.58
N PHE A 340 9.47 -6.60 -1.62
CA PHE A 340 8.91 -7.37 -2.73
C PHE A 340 7.87 -8.35 -2.20
N PHE A 341 6.72 -8.40 -2.88
CA PHE A 341 5.65 -9.35 -2.67
C PHE A 341 5.65 -10.34 -3.83
N ASP A 342 5.74 -11.64 -3.53
CA ASP A 342 5.84 -12.69 -4.55
C ASP A 342 6.89 -12.39 -5.66
N GLY A 343 8.06 -11.90 -5.24
CA GLY A 343 9.15 -11.53 -6.15
C GLY A 343 8.95 -10.24 -6.96
N LEU A 344 7.83 -9.54 -6.79
CA LEU A 344 7.50 -8.28 -7.50
C LEU A 344 7.57 -7.06 -6.57
N MET A 345 8.04 -5.93 -7.11
CA MET A 345 8.28 -4.72 -6.32
C MET A 345 6.97 -4.16 -5.75
N SER A 346 6.89 -4.03 -4.42
CA SER A 346 5.67 -3.56 -3.72
C SER A 346 5.42 -2.06 -3.81
N GLY A 347 6.40 -1.30 -4.32
CA GLY A 347 6.43 0.16 -4.27
C GLY A 347 6.96 0.73 -2.95
N LEU A 348 7.16 -0.11 -1.91
CA LEU A 348 7.76 0.31 -0.66
C LEU A 348 9.28 0.21 -0.74
N SER A 349 9.92 1.34 -0.48
CA SER A 349 11.36 1.47 -0.50
C SER A 349 11.80 2.43 0.60
N TYR A 350 12.80 2.05 1.39
CA TYR A 350 13.24 2.81 2.55
C TYR A 350 14.71 3.17 2.46
N LYS A 351 15.04 4.41 2.77
CA LYS A 351 16.44 4.84 2.89
C LYS A 351 16.63 5.85 4.00
N CYS A 352 17.84 5.90 4.54
CA CYS A 352 18.24 7.00 5.41
C CYS A 352 18.24 8.32 4.66
N GLU A 353 17.92 9.39 5.37
CA GLU A 353 18.22 10.72 4.87
C GLU A 353 19.71 10.89 4.63
N ALA A 354 20.04 11.51 3.50
CA ALA A 354 21.40 11.95 3.25
C ALA A 354 21.79 12.97 4.34
N MET A 355 23.08 13.02 4.68
CA MET A 355 23.59 14.11 5.50
C MET A 355 23.20 15.42 4.81
N PRO A 356 22.71 16.45 5.54
CA PRO A 356 22.71 17.78 4.99
C PRO A 356 24.15 18.05 4.56
N ASN A 357 24.37 18.41 3.30
CA ASN A 357 25.68 18.81 2.82
C ASN A 357 26.14 20.03 3.65
N GLY A 358 26.78 19.78 4.79
CA GLY A 358 27.70 20.73 5.40
C GLY A 358 28.84 20.87 4.41
N PHE A 359 29.07 22.10 3.96
CA PHE A 359 29.90 22.51 2.83
C PHE A 359 29.25 22.38 1.44
N LYS A 360 28.32 23.30 1.16
CA LYS A 360 28.44 24.02 -0.12
C LYS A 360 29.74 24.83 -0.02
N VAL A 361 30.83 24.33 -0.60
CA VAL A 361 31.93 25.22 -0.96
C VAL A 361 31.34 26.18 -1.98
N ASP A 362 31.27 27.45 -1.63
CA ASP A 362 30.92 28.50 -2.57
C ASP A 362 32.05 28.58 -3.62
N MET A 363 31.83 27.90 -4.75
CA MET A 363 32.76 27.88 -5.88
C MET A 363 32.96 29.28 -6.48
N SER A 364 32.18 30.30 -6.08
CA SER A 364 32.42 31.69 -6.48
C SER A 364 33.68 32.30 -5.86
N SER A 365 34.28 31.64 -4.87
CA SER A 365 35.51 32.08 -4.19
C SER A 365 36.79 31.39 -4.69
N LEU A 366 36.69 30.44 -5.61
CA LEU A 366 37.88 29.83 -6.23
C LEU A 366 38.40 30.75 -7.35
N PRO A 367 39.69 31.15 -7.32
CA PRO A 367 40.27 31.92 -8.41
C PRO A 367 40.18 31.11 -9.71
N ALA A 368 39.74 31.76 -10.78
CA ALA A 368 39.65 31.16 -12.10
C ALA A 368 41.02 30.57 -12.50
N PRO A 369 41.07 29.35 -13.07
CA PRO A 369 42.32 28.78 -13.54
C PRO A 369 42.92 29.69 -14.62
N PRO A 370 44.24 29.93 -14.61
CA PRO A 370 44.87 30.79 -15.59
C PRO A 370 44.70 30.20 -16.99
N HIS A 371 44.16 31.01 -17.91
CA HIS A 371 44.11 30.68 -19.33
C HIS A 371 45.53 30.42 -19.85
N ARG A 372 45.87 29.15 -20.11
CA ARG A 372 47.01 28.81 -20.95
C ARG A 372 46.62 29.06 -22.40
N ASN A 373 46.93 30.25 -22.91
CA ASN A 373 47.14 30.46 -24.35
C ASN A 373 48.46 29.80 -24.73
N GLY A 374 48.41 28.49 -24.96
CA GLY A 374 49.48 27.73 -25.61
C GLY A 374 49.04 27.40 -27.02
N ALA A 375 49.35 28.26 -27.98
CA ALA A 375 49.34 27.89 -29.39
C ALA A 375 50.41 26.81 -29.58
N VAL A 376 49.97 25.56 -29.77
CA VAL A 376 50.83 24.49 -30.29
C VAL A 376 50.92 24.70 -31.78
N LEU A 377 52.01 25.31 -32.24
CA LEU A 377 52.45 25.25 -33.63
C LEU A 377 53.08 23.88 -33.84
N LEU A 378 52.40 23.05 -34.64
CA LEU A 378 52.97 21.86 -35.25
C LEU A 378 53.95 22.28 -36.34
N SER A 379 55.22 21.98 -36.15
CA SER A 379 56.20 21.70 -37.21
C SER A 379 57.36 20.90 -36.64
#